data_AF-A0A970GEQ0-F1
#
_entry.id   AF-A0A970GEQ0-F1
#
_cell.length_a   1.000
_cell.length_b   1.000
_cell.length_c   1.000
_cell.angle_alpha   90.00
_cell.angle_beta   90.00
_cell.angle_gamma   90.00
#
_symmetry.space_group_name_H-M   'P 1'
#
loop_
_entity.id
_entity.type
_entity.pdbx_description
1 polymer ?
#
loop_
_entity_poly.entity_id
_entity_poly.type
_entity_poly.pdbx_seq_one_letter_code
_entity_poly.pdbx_strand_id
1 'polypeptide(L)'
;MMNDFKIDKLSVIGRAAEAYATGKLTEVKQRAEKLYLGKRYPFVISAEYPYPLHLFSPRLTTMLRGDADYPDAQDVWQVITARENIIRMIAITSINRTAAEILGPQFQEIYPQESIDVKRPRKQMIGYMIKIVMECFGYIVSRGRMQIDTNRLGAESSNRRTNYFKSATRYTKMTISDRDAFLDQIKNEDIKRHFTAMTDLIIEGRTEYQKAYRITDLTNWDSL
;
A
#
# COMPACT_ATOMS: atom_id res chain seq x y z
N MET A 1 15.76 -0.99 -22.16
CA MET A 1 16.35 -0.01 -21.21
C MET A 1 15.99 -0.45 -19.80
N MET A 2 16.93 -1.04 -19.05
CA MET A 2 16.67 -1.75 -17.78
C MET A 2 15.97 -0.85 -16.75
N ASN A 3 14.84 -1.30 -16.23
CA ASN A 3 14.23 -0.77 -15.01
C ASN A 3 15.18 -1.05 -13.85
N ASP A 4 15.46 -0.04 -13.03
CA ASP A 4 16.19 -0.18 -11.76
C ASP A 4 15.27 -0.90 -10.76
N PHE A 5 15.02 -2.18 -11.03
CA PHE A 5 14.32 -3.08 -10.15
C PHE A 5 15.34 -3.51 -9.09
N LYS A 6 15.09 -3.11 -7.85
CA LYS A 6 15.76 -3.66 -6.68
C LYS A 6 14.66 -4.23 -5.79
N ILE A 7 14.84 -5.43 -5.28
CA ILE A 7 13.86 -6.11 -4.42
C ILE A 7 13.50 -5.31 -3.15
N ASP A 8 14.39 -4.40 -2.72
CA ASP A 8 14.11 -3.43 -1.65
C ASP A 8 12.96 -2.45 -1.99
N LYS A 9 12.55 -2.34 -3.26
CA LYS A 9 11.39 -1.58 -3.73
C LYS A 9 10.07 -2.34 -3.56
N LEU A 10 10.07 -3.68 -3.60
CA LEU A 10 8.98 -4.58 -3.16
C LEU A 10 9.20 -5.00 -1.71
N SER A 11 9.12 -3.98 -0.85
CA SER A 11 9.60 -4.03 0.53
C SER A 11 8.91 -5.04 1.43
N VAL A 12 7.63 -5.34 1.24
CA VAL A 12 6.88 -6.26 2.09
C VAL A 12 6.75 -7.65 1.50
N ILE A 13 6.56 -7.79 0.17
CA ILE A 13 6.46 -9.11 -0.47
C ILE A 13 7.80 -9.83 -0.44
N GLY A 14 8.89 -9.14 -0.78
CA GLY A 14 10.24 -9.72 -0.73
C GLY A 14 10.62 -10.15 0.70
N ARG A 15 10.34 -9.31 1.70
CA ARG A 15 10.59 -9.63 3.11
C ARG A 15 9.72 -10.77 3.63
N ALA A 16 8.47 -10.85 3.19
CA ALA A 16 7.61 -11.99 3.50
C ALA A 16 8.20 -13.27 2.93
N ALA A 17 8.57 -13.29 1.65
CA ALA A 17 9.18 -14.46 1.01
C ALA A 17 10.45 -14.92 1.74
N GLU A 18 11.33 -14.00 2.11
CA GLU A 18 12.53 -14.30 2.89
C GLU A 18 12.19 -14.87 4.28
N ALA A 19 11.23 -14.27 4.99
CA ALA A 19 10.84 -14.72 6.32
C ALA A 19 10.20 -16.11 6.31
N TYR A 20 9.35 -16.42 5.32
CA TYR A 20 8.76 -17.75 5.17
C TYR A 20 9.79 -18.80 4.74
N ALA A 21 10.70 -18.46 3.82
CA ALA A 21 11.78 -19.36 3.41
C ALA A 21 12.73 -19.71 4.56
N THR A 22 13.00 -18.75 5.46
CA THR A 22 13.94 -18.92 6.57
C THR A 22 13.28 -19.32 7.90
N GLY A 23 11.95 -19.38 7.95
CA GLY A 23 11.18 -19.64 9.17
C GLY A 23 11.21 -18.50 10.21
N LYS A 24 11.76 -17.32 9.88
CA LYS A 24 11.92 -16.17 10.79
C LYS A 24 10.61 -15.37 10.92
N LEU A 25 9.58 -16.00 11.46
CA LEU A 25 8.23 -15.42 11.57
C LEU A 25 7.86 -14.92 12.97
N THR A 26 8.68 -15.20 14.00
CA THR A 26 8.39 -14.90 15.41
C THR A 26 8.04 -13.43 15.64
N GLU A 27 8.82 -12.51 15.09
CA GLU A 27 8.56 -11.08 15.28
C GLU A 27 7.24 -10.64 14.62
N VAL A 28 6.95 -11.15 13.42
CA VAL A 28 5.73 -10.81 12.69
C VAL A 28 4.51 -11.35 13.42
N LYS A 29 4.59 -12.56 13.96
CA LYS A 29 3.57 -13.16 14.82
C LYS A 29 3.26 -12.27 16.03
N GLN A 30 4.28 -11.90 16.80
CA GLN A 30 4.12 -11.04 17.99
C GLN A 30 3.50 -9.69 17.64
N ARG A 31 3.91 -9.10 16.51
CA ARG A 31 3.34 -7.83 16.02
C ARG A 31 1.86 -7.97 15.65
N ALA A 32 1.50 -9.04 14.95
CA ALA A 32 0.12 -9.31 14.56
C ALA A 32 -0.79 -9.49 15.78
N GLU A 33 -0.34 -10.29 16.76
CA GLU A 33 -1.05 -10.51 18.03
C GLU A 33 -1.27 -9.20 18.79
N LYS A 34 -0.22 -8.37 18.91
CA LYS A 34 -0.31 -7.08 19.62
C LYS A 34 -1.22 -6.07 18.92
N LEU A 35 -1.14 -5.95 17.60
CA LEU A 35 -1.89 -4.94 16.84
C LEU A 35 -3.36 -5.31 16.62
N TYR A 36 -3.64 -6.60 16.42
CA TYR A 36 -4.99 -7.05 16.07
C TYR A 36 -5.70 -7.75 17.23
N LEU A 37 -5.03 -8.11 18.32
CA LEU A 37 -5.65 -8.64 19.54
C LEU A 37 -6.61 -9.81 19.27
N GLY A 38 -6.24 -10.72 18.36
CA GLY A 38 -7.08 -11.86 17.96
C GLY A 38 -8.23 -11.53 16.99
N LYS A 39 -8.35 -10.28 16.52
CA LYS A 39 -9.26 -9.91 15.42
C LYS A 39 -8.77 -10.50 14.10
N ARG A 40 -9.66 -10.52 13.09
CA ARG A 40 -9.33 -10.93 11.73
C ARG A 40 -8.15 -10.10 11.19
N TYR A 41 -7.10 -10.80 10.78
CA TYR A 41 -5.90 -10.20 10.20
C TYR A 41 -6.18 -9.62 8.82
N PRO A 42 -5.91 -8.31 8.57
CA PRO A 42 -6.03 -7.72 7.25
C PRO A 42 -4.83 -8.12 6.39
N PHE A 43 -4.95 -8.01 5.06
CA PHE A 43 -3.85 -8.25 4.12
C PHE A 43 -3.21 -9.66 4.23
N VAL A 44 -3.96 -10.66 4.67
CA VAL A 44 -3.53 -12.08 4.69
C VAL A 44 -3.65 -12.68 3.30
N ILE A 45 -2.54 -13.25 2.79
CA ILE A 45 -2.48 -13.77 1.43
C ILE A 45 -3.31 -15.06 1.32
N SER A 46 -3.05 -16.04 2.18
CA SER A 46 -3.74 -17.33 2.24
C SER A 46 -3.47 -18.02 3.58
N ALA A 47 -4.10 -19.18 3.82
CA ALA A 47 -3.83 -20.00 4.99
C ALA A 47 -2.35 -20.42 5.13
N GLU A 48 -1.64 -20.62 4.00
CA GLU A 48 -0.20 -20.90 3.98
C GLU A 48 0.65 -19.68 4.35
N TYR A 49 0.09 -18.48 4.21
CA TYR A 49 0.73 -17.20 4.50
C TYR A 49 -0.12 -16.39 5.51
N PRO A 50 -0.28 -16.89 6.76
CA PRO A 50 -1.34 -16.45 7.66
C PRO A 50 -1.11 -15.06 8.27
N TYR A 51 0.07 -14.47 8.11
CA TYR A 51 0.38 -13.17 8.69
C TYR A 51 0.12 -12.01 7.73
N PRO A 52 -0.40 -10.87 8.22
CA PRO A 52 -0.63 -9.68 7.41
C PRO A 52 0.62 -9.21 6.65
N LEU A 53 0.50 -9.07 5.33
CA LEU A 53 1.63 -8.70 4.48
C LEU A 53 2.27 -7.35 4.88
N HIS A 54 1.47 -6.37 5.28
CA HIS A 54 1.97 -5.05 5.68
C HIS A 54 2.89 -5.08 6.93
N LEU A 55 2.81 -6.09 7.79
CA LEU A 55 3.65 -6.22 9.00
C LEU A 55 5.08 -6.65 8.69
N PHE A 56 5.34 -7.12 7.47
CA PHE A 56 6.70 -7.35 6.99
C PHE A 56 7.45 -6.04 6.70
N SER A 57 6.80 -4.88 6.85
CA SER A 57 7.47 -3.58 6.94
C SER A 57 7.80 -3.24 8.40
N PRO A 58 9.09 -3.20 8.80
CA PRO A 58 9.47 -2.77 10.13
C PRO A 58 9.07 -1.31 10.39
N ARG A 59 9.27 -0.43 9.40
CA ARG A 59 8.96 0.99 9.53
C ARG A 59 7.46 1.23 9.78
N LEU A 60 6.59 0.55 9.04
CA LEU A 60 5.15 0.68 9.26
C LEU A 60 4.78 0.10 10.63
N THR A 61 5.34 -1.04 11.00
CA THR A 61 5.12 -1.64 12.32
C THR A 61 5.47 -0.66 13.45
N THR A 62 6.63 0.00 13.39
CA THR A 62 7.03 0.98 14.40
C THR A 62 6.06 2.15 14.48
N MET A 63 5.59 2.66 13.33
CA MET A 63 4.57 3.72 13.28
C MET A 63 3.28 3.26 13.97
N LEU A 64 2.76 2.08 13.61
CA LEU A 64 1.47 1.58 14.13
C LEU A 64 1.51 1.21 15.61
N ARG A 65 2.69 0.93 16.18
CA ARG A 65 2.84 0.64 17.61
C ARG A 65 2.84 1.89 18.49
N GLY A 66 2.89 3.09 17.90
CA GLY A 66 3.05 4.35 18.65
C GLY A 66 4.47 4.55 19.18
N ASP A 67 5.45 3.76 18.71
CA ASP A 67 6.86 3.83 19.10
C ASP A 67 7.63 4.92 18.27
N ALA A 68 6.92 5.68 17.42
CA ALA A 68 7.49 6.71 16.54
C ALA A 68 6.83 8.08 16.79
N ASP A 69 7.45 9.17 16.31
CA ASP A 69 6.95 10.57 16.33
C ASP A 69 5.71 10.81 15.44
N TYR A 70 4.77 9.85 15.41
CA TYR A 70 3.55 9.88 14.62
C TYR A 70 2.37 9.41 15.48
N PRO A 71 1.85 10.25 16.40
CA PRO A 71 0.79 9.87 17.34
C PRO A 71 -0.52 9.47 16.65
N ASP A 72 -0.73 9.92 15.41
CA ASP A 72 -1.93 9.68 14.60
C ASP A 72 -1.75 8.57 13.54
N ALA A 73 -0.65 7.79 13.62
CA ALA A 73 -0.34 6.76 12.63
C ALA A 73 -1.45 5.71 12.49
N GLN A 74 -2.09 5.32 13.58
CA GLN A 74 -3.19 4.35 13.54
C GLN A 74 -4.43 4.91 12.84
N ASP A 75 -4.80 6.15 13.13
CA ASP A 75 -5.96 6.81 12.52
C ASP A 75 -5.73 7.01 11.02
N VAL A 76 -4.54 7.47 10.64
CA VAL A 76 -4.14 7.58 9.23
C VAL A 76 -4.20 6.22 8.55
N TRP A 77 -3.70 5.16 9.19
CA TRP A 77 -3.73 3.82 8.64
C TRP A 77 -5.17 3.32 8.43
N GLN A 78 -6.08 3.55 9.38
CA GLN A 78 -7.48 3.19 9.23
C GLN A 78 -8.14 3.91 8.05
N VAL A 79 -7.87 5.21 7.87
CA VAL A 79 -8.37 5.98 6.71
C VAL A 79 -7.85 5.39 5.41
N ILE A 80 -6.55 5.12 5.29
CA ILE A 80 -5.96 4.61 4.04
C ILE A 80 -6.47 3.21 3.73
N THR A 81 -6.64 2.37 4.75
CA THR A 81 -7.02 0.95 4.59
C THR A 81 -8.53 0.71 4.56
N ALA A 82 -9.35 1.74 4.73
CA ALA A 82 -10.77 1.66 4.43
C ALA A 82 -10.98 1.18 2.98
N ARG A 83 -11.89 0.22 2.79
CA ARG A 83 -12.14 -0.45 1.52
C ARG A 83 -12.37 0.54 0.38
N GLU A 84 -13.19 1.56 0.64
CA GLU A 84 -13.59 2.59 -0.32
C GLU A 84 -12.37 3.43 -0.75
N ASN A 85 -11.46 3.71 0.17
CA ASN A 85 -10.25 4.46 -0.10
C ASN A 85 -9.22 3.65 -0.89
N ILE A 86 -9.14 2.34 -0.65
CA ILE A 86 -8.35 1.44 -1.49
C ILE A 86 -8.90 1.39 -2.92
N ILE A 87 -10.22 1.23 -3.09
CA ILE A 87 -10.87 1.24 -4.41
C ILE A 87 -10.56 2.55 -5.15
N ARG A 88 -10.70 3.70 -4.47
CA ARG A 88 -10.37 5.02 -5.01
C ARG A 88 -8.91 5.12 -5.46
N MET A 89 -7.97 4.66 -4.64
CA MET A 89 -6.54 4.66 -4.96
C MET A 89 -6.20 3.77 -6.16
N ILE A 90 -6.83 2.60 -6.26
CA ILE A 90 -6.67 1.68 -7.40
C ILE A 90 -7.24 2.29 -8.68
N ALA A 91 -8.45 2.86 -8.61
CA ALA A 91 -9.14 3.45 -9.76
C ALA A 91 -8.43 4.71 -10.30
N ILE A 92 -7.94 5.59 -9.42
CA ILE A 92 -7.20 6.78 -9.87
C ILE A 92 -5.86 6.39 -10.51
N THR A 93 -5.24 5.31 -10.02
CA THR A 93 -3.98 4.79 -10.57
C THR A 93 -4.17 4.19 -11.97
N SER A 94 -5.30 3.54 -12.26
CA SER A 94 -5.57 2.97 -13.60
C SER A 94 -5.66 4.03 -14.70
N ILE A 95 -6.02 5.27 -14.36
CA ILE A 95 -6.01 6.43 -15.27
C ILE A 95 -4.73 7.27 -15.16
N ASN A 96 -3.61 6.64 -14.77
CA ASN A 96 -2.27 7.23 -14.71
C ASN A 96 -2.10 8.42 -13.74
N ARG A 97 -2.99 8.56 -12.75
CA ARG A 97 -2.88 9.55 -11.67
C ARG A 97 -2.26 8.92 -10.42
N THR A 98 -1.95 9.74 -9.40
CA THR A 98 -1.30 9.24 -8.19
C THR A 98 -2.33 8.80 -7.14
N ALA A 99 -2.08 7.68 -6.46
CA ALA A 99 -2.95 7.18 -5.39
C ALA A 99 -3.18 8.21 -4.28
N ALA A 100 -2.17 9.02 -3.93
CA ALA A 100 -2.31 10.04 -2.88
C ALA A 100 -3.26 11.18 -3.25
N GLU A 101 -3.40 11.50 -4.54
CA GLU A 101 -4.24 12.61 -5.01
C GLU A 101 -5.70 12.45 -4.57
N ILE A 102 -6.25 11.24 -4.69
CA ILE A 102 -7.67 11.01 -4.41
C ILE A 102 -8.02 11.08 -2.92
N LEU A 103 -7.02 10.88 -2.04
CA LEU A 103 -7.17 10.97 -0.59
C LEU A 103 -6.87 12.37 -0.04
N GLY A 104 -6.30 13.26 -0.86
CA GLY A 104 -5.92 14.62 -0.47
C GLY A 104 -7.05 15.42 0.21
N PRO A 105 -8.28 15.43 -0.33
CA PRO A 105 -9.39 16.16 0.29
C PRO A 105 -9.73 15.65 1.70
N GLN A 106 -9.84 14.34 1.88
CA GLN A 106 -10.14 13.74 3.19
C GLN A 106 -9.08 14.09 4.24
N PHE A 107 -7.80 14.00 3.88
CA PHE A 107 -6.74 14.39 4.82
C PHE A 107 -6.73 15.89 5.13
N GLN A 108 -7.17 16.73 4.20
CA GLN A 108 -7.28 18.17 4.43
C GLN A 108 -8.45 18.51 5.37
N GLU A 109 -9.51 17.71 5.35
CA GLU A 109 -10.66 17.81 6.27
C GLU A 109 -10.33 17.28 7.67
N ILE A 110 -9.67 16.12 7.76
CA ILE A 110 -9.26 15.52 9.04
C ILE A 110 -8.22 16.38 9.75
N TYR A 111 -7.31 16.99 8.98
CA TYR A 111 -6.20 17.79 9.50
C TYR A 111 -6.20 19.21 8.93
N PRO A 112 -7.16 20.06 9.37
CA PRO A 112 -7.24 21.44 8.94
C PRO A 112 -6.11 22.27 9.57
N GLN A 113 -5.58 23.24 8.82
CA GLN A 113 -4.75 24.33 9.35
C GLN A 113 -3.49 23.93 10.16
N GLU A 114 -2.74 22.97 9.63
CA GLU A 114 -1.49 22.56 10.29
C GLU A 114 -0.28 23.45 9.99
N SER A 115 0.58 23.59 11.00
CA SER A 115 1.92 24.14 10.80
C SER A 115 2.72 23.28 9.81
N ILE A 116 3.67 23.91 9.12
CA ILE A 116 4.51 23.25 8.12
C ILE A 116 5.32 22.10 8.75
N ASP A 117 5.74 22.26 10.01
CA ASP A 117 6.60 21.32 10.74
C ASP A 117 5.88 20.02 11.11
N VAL A 118 4.55 20.06 11.30
CA VAL A 118 3.72 18.87 11.50
C VAL A 118 3.28 18.26 10.16
N LYS A 119 2.92 19.14 9.21
CA LYS A 119 2.39 18.75 7.90
C LYS A 119 3.37 17.95 7.06
N ARG A 120 4.67 18.24 7.14
CA ARG A 120 5.71 17.56 6.34
C ARG A 120 5.94 16.10 6.78
N PRO A 121 6.26 15.81 8.07
CA PRO A 121 6.36 14.44 8.57
C PRO A 121 5.10 13.62 8.27
N ARG A 122 3.90 14.16 8.52
CA ARG A 122 2.67 13.40 8.25
C ARG A 122 2.52 13.03 6.79
N LYS A 123 2.78 13.95 5.85
CA LYS A 123 2.74 13.63 4.41
C LYS A 123 3.71 12.52 4.03
N GLN A 124 4.89 12.48 4.65
CA GLN A 124 5.84 11.39 4.44
C GLN A 124 5.31 10.07 4.99
N MET A 125 4.71 10.09 6.18
CA MET A 125 4.04 8.92 6.76
C MET A 125 2.89 8.43 5.87
N ILE A 126 1.96 9.30 5.49
CA ILE A 126 0.83 8.97 4.60
C ILE A 126 1.36 8.39 3.28
N GLY A 127 2.35 9.04 2.66
CA GLY A 127 2.95 8.57 1.42
C GLY A 127 3.58 7.17 1.56
N TYR A 128 4.19 6.88 2.71
CA TYR A 128 4.73 5.57 3.01
C TYR A 128 3.64 4.52 3.23
N MET A 129 2.59 4.84 3.99
CA MET A 129 1.45 3.93 4.20
C MET A 129 0.72 3.61 2.89
N ILE A 130 0.47 4.62 2.04
CA ILE A 130 -0.06 4.42 0.69
C ILE A 130 0.85 3.48 -0.10
N LYS A 131 2.18 3.69 -0.06
CA LYS A 131 3.13 2.79 -0.74
C LYS A 131 2.93 1.34 -0.30
N ILE A 132 2.84 1.08 1.01
CA ILE A 132 2.66 -0.28 1.53
C ILE A 132 1.32 -0.88 1.09
N VAL A 133 0.22 -0.11 1.14
CA VAL A 133 -1.09 -0.59 0.69
C VAL A 133 -1.08 -0.91 -0.81
N MET A 134 -0.56 0.00 -1.63
CA MET A 134 -0.42 -0.23 -3.08
C MET A 134 0.43 -1.48 -3.35
N GLU A 135 1.54 -1.65 -2.63
CA GLU A 135 2.38 -2.85 -2.74
C GLU A 135 1.61 -4.13 -2.38
N CYS A 136 0.80 -4.11 -1.32
CA CYS A 136 -0.05 -5.23 -0.95
C CYS A 136 -1.02 -5.61 -2.07
N PHE A 137 -1.49 -4.67 -2.88
CA PHE A 137 -2.36 -4.95 -4.05
C PHE A 137 -1.59 -5.22 -5.35
N GLY A 138 -0.28 -5.47 -5.28
CA GLY A 138 0.54 -5.79 -6.44
C GLY A 138 0.83 -4.59 -7.32
N TYR A 139 0.87 -3.38 -6.75
CA TYR A 139 1.30 -2.19 -7.45
C TYR A 139 2.75 -1.86 -7.13
N ILE A 140 3.54 -1.63 -8.18
CA ILE A 140 4.95 -1.25 -8.09
C ILE A 140 5.12 0.24 -8.36
N VAL A 141 6.16 0.83 -7.76
CA VAL A 141 6.52 2.23 -8.00
C VAL A 141 6.97 2.40 -9.45
N SER A 142 6.28 3.26 -10.19
CA SER A 142 6.69 3.70 -11.52
C SER A 142 7.83 4.72 -11.42
N ARG A 143 8.63 4.89 -12.48
CA ARG A 143 9.79 5.79 -12.47
C ARG A 143 9.37 7.25 -12.23
N GLY A 144 9.54 7.72 -11.00
CA GLY A 144 9.47 9.13 -10.62
C GLY A 144 8.20 9.57 -9.87
N ARG A 145 8.30 10.75 -9.27
CA ARG A 145 7.14 11.46 -8.68
C ARG A 145 6.41 12.23 -9.77
N MET A 146 5.08 12.26 -9.69
CA MET A 146 4.24 13.10 -10.54
C MET A 146 3.80 14.33 -9.78
N GLN A 147 3.81 15.48 -10.44
CA GLN A 147 3.12 16.67 -9.94
C GLN A 147 1.61 16.40 -9.99
N ILE A 148 0.94 16.65 -8.87
CA ILE A 148 -0.50 16.49 -8.81
C ILE A 148 -1.08 17.73 -9.47
N ASP A 149 -1.45 17.57 -10.73
CA ASP A 149 -2.14 18.61 -11.49
C ASP A 149 -3.46 19.01 -10.80
N THR A 150 -3.45 20.22 -10.28
CA THR A 150 -4.56 20.90 -9.58
C THR A 150 -5.12 22.06 -10.40
N ASN A 151 -4.59 22.30 -11.61
CA ASN A 151 -4.95 23.42 -12.46
C ASN A 151 -5.66 22.89 -13.71
N ARG A 152 -6.96 22.61 -13.59
CA ARG A 152 -7.80 22.52 -14.79
C ARG A 152 -7.98 23.92 -15.36
N LEU A 153 -7.65 24.12 -16.63
CA LEU A 153 -8.03 25.32 -17.39
C LEU A 153 -9.56 25.50 -17.27
N GLY A 154 -9.99 26.61 -16.66
CA GLY A 154 -11.41 26.97 -16.51
C GLY A 154 -12.08 26.64 -15.16
N ALA A 155 -11.36 26.10 -14.16
CA ALA A 155 -11.93 25.92 -12.82
C ALA A 155 -11.73 27.18 -11.95
N GLU A 156 -12.83 27.79 -11.49
CA GLU A 156 -12.81 28.83 -10.46
C GLU A 156 -12.00 28.37 -9.23
N SER A 157 -11.31 29.31 -8.57
CA SER A 157 -10.45 29.06 -7.41
C SER A 157 -11.16 28.37 -6.24
N SER A 158 -12.49 28.47 -6.17
CA SER A 158 -13.39 27.80 -5.23
C SER A 158 -13.52 26.29 -5.48
N ASN A 159 -13.34 25.83 -6.72
CA ASN A 159 -13.44 24.42 -7.15
C ASN A 159 -12.07 23.74 -7.34
N ARG A 160 -10.99 24.35 -6.83
CA ARG A 160 -9.66 23.76 -6.86
C ARG A 160 -9.68 22.44 -6.08
N ARG A 161 -9.43 21.31 -6.77
CA ARG A 161 -9.11 20.05 -6.09
C ARG A 161 -7.95 20.33 -5.11
N THR A 162 -8.19 20.00 -3.85
CA THR A 162 -7.36 20.37 -2.70
C THR A 162 -5.86 20.08 -2.90
N ASN A 163 -4.98 21.03 -2.59
CA ASN A 163 -3.52 20.93 -2.75
C ASN A 163 -2.82 20.15 -1.61
N TYR A 164 -3.50 19.18 -0.96
CA TYR A 164 -2.91 18.51 0.20
C TYR A 164 -1.59 17.82 -0.19
N PHE A 165 -1.53 17.15 -1.33
CA PHE A 165 -0.27 16.68 -1.91
C PHE A 165 0.10 17.53 -3.13
N LYS A 166 1.34 18.04 -3.19
CA LYS A 166 1.85 18.78 -4.37
C LYS A 166 2.44 17.82 -5.41
N SER A 167 3.09 16.76 -4.95
CA SER A 167 3.57 15.67 -5.79
C SER A 167 3.48 14.36 -5.01
N ALA A 168 3.37 13.26 -5.74
CA ALA A 168 3.31 11.92 -5.15
C ALA A 168 3.92 10.87 -6.08
N THR A 169 4.22 9.71 -5.51
CA THR A 169 4.73 8.56 -6.24
C THR A 169 3.67 8.03 -7.21
N ARG A 170 4.09 7.69 -8.43
CA ARG A 170 3.25 6.95 -9.37
C ARG A 170 3.36 5.45 -9.13
N TYR A 171 2.28 4.76 -9.37
CA TYR A 171 2.22 3.31 -9.28
C TYR A 171 1.75 2.74 -10.61
N THR A 172 2.17 1.51 -10.91
CA THR A 172 1.63 0.70 -11.99
C THR A 172 1.33 -0.68 -11.45
N LYS A 173 0.31 -1.35 -12.00
CA LYS A 173 0.01 -2.72 -11.62
C LYS A 173 1.14 -3.62 -12.12
N MET A 174 1.64 -4.50 -11.25
CA MET A 174 2.68 -5.47 -11.56
C MET A 174 2.16 -6.45 -12.61
N THR A 175 2.96 -6.66 -13.65
CA THR A 175 2.73 -7.69 -14.66
C THR A 175 3.51 -8.97 -14.34
N ILE A 176 3.21 -10.06 -15.04
CA ILE A 176 4.02 -11.29 -14.97
C ILE A 176 5.47 -11.00 -15.34
N SER A 177 5.71 -10.18 -16.37
CA SER A 177 7.07 -9.79 -16.79
C SER A 177 7.80 -8.98 -15.71
N ASP A 178 7.11 -8.10 -14.98
CA ASP A 178 7.72 -7.39 -13.85
C ASP A 178 8.09 -8.37 -12.73
N ARG A 179 7.19 -9.32 -12.41
CA ARG A 179 7.42 -10.38 -11.41
C ARG A 179 8.64 -11.22 -11.76
N ASP A 180 8.78 -11.63 -13.03
CA ASP A 180 9.91 -12.44 -13.48
C ASP A 180 11.22 -11.66 -13.37
N ALA A 181 11.20 -10.36 -13.71
CA ALA A 181 12.36 -9.48 -13.52
C ALA A 181 12.76 -9.30 -12.04
N PHE A 182 11.83 -9.42 -11.09
CA PHE A 182 12.14 -9.48 -9.66
C PHE A 182 12.72 -10.83 -9.24
N LEU A 183 12.21 -11.94 -9.78
CA LEU A 183 12.70 -13.28 -9.50
C LEU A 183 14.17 -13.45 -9.91
N ASP A 184 14.59 -12.86 -11.03
CA ASP A 184 15.97 -12.88 -11.51
C ASP A 184 16.98 -12.27 -10.51
N GLN A 185 16.52 -11.43 -9.58
CA GLN A 185 17.36 -10.81 -8.55
C GLN A 185 17.47 -11.66 -7.27
N ILE A 186 16.60 -12.64 -7.10
CA ILE A 186 16.59 -13.52 -5.94
C ILE A 186 17.51 -14.69 -6.23
N LYS A 187 18.54 -14.90 -5.40
CA LYS A 187 19.48 -16.03 -5.61
C LYS A 187 19.01 -17.34 -4.98
N ASN A 188 18.25 -17.26 -3.88
CA ASN A 188 17.82 -18.42 -3.12
C ASN A 188 16.50 -18.99 -3.71
N GLU A 189 16.50 -20.26 -4.07
CA GLU A 189 15.36 -20.93 -4.72
C GLU A 189 14.13 -21.07 -3.81
N ASP A 190 14.31 -21.25 -2.50
CA ASP A 190 13.17 -21.27 -1.56
C ASP A 190 12.52 -19.89 -1.46
N ILE A 191 13.31 -18.82 -1.44
CA ILE A 191 12.79 -17.44 -1.48
C ILE A 191 12.04 -17.21 -2.80
N LYS A 192 12.59 -17.65 -3.95
CA LYS A 192 11.88 -17.56 -5.24
C LYS A 192 10.54 -18.29 -5.19
N ARG A 193 10.50 -19.51 -4.65
CA ARG A 193 9.26 -20.31 -4.54
C ARG A 193 8.18 -19.55 -3.76
N HIS A 194 8.52 -19.01 -2.59
CA HIS A 194 7.57 -18.26 -1.78
C HIS A 194 7.17 -16.94 -2.43
N PHE A 195 8.13 -16.22 -3.04
CA PHE A 195 7.85 -14.98 -3.76
C PHE A 195 6.88 -15.22 -4.93
N THR A 196 7.16 -16.21 -5.77
CA THR A 196 6.29 -16.64 -6.87
C THR A 196 4.88 -16.93 -6.37
N ALA A 197 4.73 -17.82 -5.39
CA ALA A 197 3.43 -18.21 -4.86
C ALA A 197 2.62 -17.01 -4.33
N MET A 198 3.25 -16.10 -3.59
CA MET A 198 2.60 -14.89 -3.10
C MET A 198 2.20 -13.95 -4.25
N THR A 199 3.11 -13.68 -5.18
CA THR A 199 2.86 -12.75 -6.30
C THR A 199 1.80 -13.26 -7.28
N ASP A 200 1.76 -14.57 -7.56
CA ASP A 200 0.73 -15.16 -8.42
C ASP A 200 -0.67 -14.94 -7.82
N LEU A 201 -0.84 -15.26 -6.53
CA LEU A 201 -2.10 -15.04 -5.82
C LEU A 201 -2.52 -13.57 -5.85
N ILE A 202 -1.59 -12.63 -5.70
CA ILE A 202 -1.86 -11.19 -5.72
C ILE A 202 -2.27 -10.73 -7.13
N ILE A 203 -1.53 -11.12 -8.17
CA ILE A 203 -1.77 -10.75 -9.57
C ILE A 203 -3.16 -11.22 -10.02
N GLU A 204 -3.50 -12.47 -9.67
CA GLU A 204 -4.74 -13.13 -10.06
C GLU A 204 -5.94 -12.71 -9.19
N GLY A 205 -5.72 -11.89 -8.15
CA GLY A 205 -6.80 -11.45 -7.25
C GLY A 205 -7.30 -12.54 -6.30
N ARG A 206 -6.52 -13.60 -6.08
CA ARG A 206 -6.94 -14.81 -5.35
C ARG A 206 -6.62 -14.80 -3.86
N THR A 207 -5.99 -13.75 -3.35
CA THR A 207 -5.67 -13.63 -1.92
C THR A 207 -6.92 -13.55 -1.05
N GLU A 208 -6.83 -13.98 0.20
CA GLU A 208 -7.95 -13.91 1.15
C GLU A 208 -8.41 -12.47 1.40
N TYR A 209 -7.46 -11.52 1.51
CA TYR A 209 -7.84 -10.12 1.66
C TYR A 209 -8.49 -9.56 0.38
N GLN A 210 -8.01 -9.85 -0.84
CA GLN A 210 -8.68 -9.34 -2.05
C GLN A 210 -10.14 -9.84 -2.14
N LYS A 211 -10.37 -11.12 -1.82
CA LYS A 211 -11.72 -11.71 -1.73
C LYS A 211 -12.58 -11.04 -0.67
N ALA A 212 -12.02 -10.77 0.51
CA ALA A 212 -12.75 -10.11 1.60
C ALA A 212 -13.08 -8.65 1.28
N TYR A 213 -12.15 -7.93 0.65
CA TYR A 213 -12.31 -6.54 0.28
C TYR A 213 -13.20 -6.36 -0.95
N ARG A 214 -13.44 -7.40 -1.78
CA ARG A 214 -14.37 -7.34 -2.92
C ARG A 214 -14.15 -6.10 -3.81
N ILE A 215 -12.90 -5.82 -4.15
CA ILE A 215 -12.50 -4.57 -4.82
C ILE A 215 -12.97 -4.54 -6.29
N THR A 216 -13.08 -5.72 -6.90
CA THR A 216 -13.48 -5.91 -8.30
C THR A 216 -14.94 -6.29 -8.45
N ASP A 217 -15.65 -6.56 -7.35
CA ASP A 217 -17.04 -6.98 -7.40
C ASP A 217 -17.92 -5.76 -7.68
N LEU A 218 -18.74 -5.86 -8.72
CA LEU A 218 -19.81 -4.90 -8.95
C LEU A 218 -20.96 -5.22 -8.00
N THR A 219 -21.26 -4.31 -7.09
CA THR A 219 -22.55 -4.30 -6.38
C THR A 219 -23.57 -3.63 -7.29
N ASN A 220 -24.62 -4.36 -7.67
CA ASN A 220 -25.78 -3.81 -8.37
C ASN A 220 -26.84 -3.33 -7.36
N TRP A 221 -27.78 -2.50 -7.79
CA TRP A 221 -28.86 -1.96 -6.95
C TRP A 221 -29.63 -3.05 -6.20
N ASP A 222 -29.79 -4.23 -6.80
CA ASP A 222 -30.50 -5.36 -6.21
C ASP A 222 -29.72 -6.08 -5.10
N SER A 223 -28.45 -5.73 -4.87
CA SER A 223 -27.55 -6.33 -3.87
C SER A 223 -27.24 -5.44 -2.67
N LEU A 224 -27.82 -4.24 -2.62
CA LEU A 224 -27.69 -3.25 -1.53
C LEU A 224 -28.93 -3.27 -0.62
#